data_AF-A0A6I2U1G0-F1
#
_entry.id   AF-A0A6I2U1G0-F1
#
_cell.length_a   1.000
_cell.length_b   1.000
_cell.length_c   1.000
_cell.angle_alpha   90.00
_cell.angle_beta   90.00
_cell.angle_gamma   90.00
#
_symmetry.space_group_name_H-M   'P 1'
#
loop_
_entity.id
_entity.type
_entity.pdbx_description
1 polymer ?
#
loop_
_entity_poly.entity_id
_entity_poly.type
_entity_poly.pdbx_seq_one_letter_code
_entity_poly.pdbx_strand_id
1 'polypeptide(L)'
;MKENKKAILEILKKKSKKDGKFENLVLNLALQKIDSDNFEFDGGAVYTADKKRLVYYMNHDASFTIPEGVEIIGEMAFRGKKQLAHVIIPSTVKEIEHDAFYDCDELDNIYIPASVKAIKAYAFAECDKLKKITFAGTPEKLSRHTFDDCDQLHDIIVPAGSSKFFRKELHFIDGDTDFLVLEVPGKDSKEPSKNKKDEKVSEKKADLEKKEAAPEKKVEKKNKKESTKIK
;
A
#
# COMPACT_ATOMS: atom_id res chain seq x y z
N MET A 1 -19.24 11.22 -11.91
CA MET A 1 -20.69 11.36 -11.68
C MET A 1 -20.84 12.00 -10.31
N LYS A 2 -21.43 13.21 -10.21
CA LYS A 2 -21.62 13.91 -8.93
C LYS A 2 -22.94 13.43 -8.34
N GLU A 3 -22.88 12.59 -7.31
CA GLU A 3 -24.08 12.10 -6.64
C GLU A 3 -24.43 13.06 -5.50
N ASN A 4 -25.68 13.55 -5.49
CA ASN A 4 -26.21 14.33 -4.38
C ASN A 4 -26.29 13.42 -3.14
N LYS A 5 -26.00 13.94 -1.94
CA LYS A 5 -26.19 13.27 -0.63
C LYS A 5 -27.44 12.37 -0.58
N LYS A 6 -28.58 12.82 -1.13
CA LYS A 6 -29.83 12.04 -1.20
C LYS A 6 -29.71 10.75 -2.02
N ALA A 7 -28.95 10.75 -3.11
CA ALA A 7 -28.72 9.56 -3.95
C ALA A 7 -27.87 8.52 -3.22
N ILE A 8 -26.83 8.95 -2.50
CA ILE A 8 -26.03 8.07 -1.64
C ILE A 8 -26.91 7.44 -0.57
N LEU A 9 -27.74 8.24 0.11
CA LEU A 9 -28.68 7.74 1.11
C LEU A 9 -29.68 6.71 0.52
N GLU A 10 -30.11 6.87 -0.73
CA GLU A 10 -30.97 5.89 -1.41
C GLU A 10 -30.21 4.60 -1.77
N ILE A 11 -28.94 4.68 -2.22
CA ILE A 11 -28.07 3.52 -2.41
C ILE A 11 -27.92 2.74 -1.09
N LEU A 12 -27.73 3.46 0.02
CA LEU A 12 -27.64 2.89 1.36
C LEU A 12 -28.93 2.23 1.81
N LYS A 13 -30.10 2.86 1.62
CA LYS A 13 -31.40 2.25 1.94
C LYS A 13 -31.63 0.95 1.17
N LYS A 14 -31.15 0.85 -0.07
CA LYS A 14 -31.22 -0.38 -0.85
C LYS A 14 -30.29 -1.46 -0.29
N LYS A 15 -29.09 -1.09 0.17
CA LYS A 15 -28.14 -2.00 0.82
C LYS A 15 -28.56 -2.40 2.25
N SER A 16 -29.18 -1.52 3.03
CA SER A 16 -29.57 -1.78 4.44
C SER A 16 -30.59 -2.92 4.63
N LYS A 17 -31.32 -3.27 3.57
CA LYS A 17 -32.20 -4.45 3.55
C LYS A 17 -31.44 -5.78 3.65
N LYS A 18 -30.11 -5.76 3.49
CA LYS A 18 -29.19 -6.87 3.77
C LYS A 18 -28.15 -6.36 4.79
N ASP A 19 -28.40 -6.62 6.08
CA ASP A 19 -27.45 -6.64 7.20
C ASP A 19 -26.62 -5.38 7.58
N GLY A 20 -26.55 -4.33 6.75
CA GLY A 20 -25.64 -3.19 6.98
C GLY A 20 -26.14 -2.04 7.89
N LYS A 21 -26.87 -2.31 8.98
CA LYS A 21 -27.48 -1.22 9.79
C LYS A 21 -26.44 -0.30 10.44
N PHE A 22 -25.31 -0.84 10.88
CA PHE A 22 -24.25 -0.10 11.55
C PHE A 22 -23.48 0.80 10.57
N GLU A 23 -23.08 0.26 9.42
CA GLU A 23 -22.34 0.96 8.38
C GLU A 23 -23.14 2.15 7.83
N ASN A 24 -24.45 1.98 7.71
CA ASN A 24 -25.35 3.07 7.32
C ASN A 24 -25.41 4.17 8.37
N LEU A 25 -25.38 3.84 9.66
CA LEU A 25 -25.32 4.82 10.73
C LEU A 25 -23.99 5.58 10.69
N VAL A 26 -22.87 4.87 10.58
CA VAL A 26 -21.52 5.46 10.50
C VAL A 26 -21.43 6.43 9.31
N LEU A 27 -21.86 6.01 8.12
CA LEU A 27 -21.85 6.86 6.95
C LEU A 27 -22.78 8.08 7.11
N ASN A 28 -23.97 7.91 7.70
CA ASN A 28 -24.86 9.04 8.00
C ASN A 28 -24.19 10.06 8.91
N LEU A 29 -23.49 9.61 9.96
CA LEU A 29 -22.75 10.48 10.87
C LEU A 29 -21.61 11.20 10.14
N ALA A 30 -20.83 10.48 9.34
CA ALA A 30 -19.75 11.07 8.54
C ALA A 30 -20.28 12.15 7.56
N LEU A 31 -21.40 11.89 6.89
CA LEU A 31 -22.04 12.84 5.96
C LEU A 31 -22.70 14.03 6.65
N GLN A 32 -23.06 13.92 7.94
CA GLN A 32 -23.62 15.04 8.71
C GLN A 32 -22.54 16.05 9.12
N LYS A 33 -21.28 15.60 9.25
CA LYS A 33 -20.14 16.44 9.67
C LYS A 33 -19.54 17.24 8.52
N ILE A 34 -19.92 16.95 7.29
CA ILE A 34 -19.40 17.62 6.10
C ILE A 34 -20.46 18.59 5.59
N ASP A 35 -20.11 19.89 5.58
CA ASP A 35 -20.89 20.98 4.99
C ASP A 35 -20.83 20.94 3.45
N SER A 36 -21.22 19.81 2.86
CA SER A 36 -21.31 19.63 1.41
C SER A 36 -22.49 18.72 1.07
N ASP A 37 -23.21 19.09 0.02
CA ASP A 37 -24.31 18.28 -0.53
C ASP A 37 -23.87 17.43 -1.74
N ASN A 38 -22.64 17.64 -2.21
CA ASN A 38 -22.09 16.99 -3.40
C ASN A 38 -20.97 16.02 -3.02
N PHE A 39 -21.17 14.76 -3.36
CA PHE A 39 -20.21 13.69 -3.11
C PHE A 39 -19.92 12.94 -4.41
N GLU A 40 -18.74 12.33 -4.45
CA GLU A 40 -18.36 11.44 -5.54
C GLU A 40 -18.25 10.02 -5.04
N PHE A 41 -18.85 9.09 -5.76
CA PHE A 41 -18.72 7.67 -5.50
C PHE A 41 -17.79 7.04 -6.53
N ASP A 42 -16.69 6.46 -6.07
CA ASP A 42 -15.65 5.90 -6.92
C ASP A 42 -14.96 4.72 -6.22
N GLY A 43 -14.80 3.59 -6.93
CA GLY A 43 -14.12 2.40 -6.39
C GLY A 43 -14.71 1.84 -5.08
N GLY A 44 -16.02 2.01 -4.82
CA GLY A 44 -16.63 1.59 -3.56
C GLY A 44 -16.47 2.57 -2.41
N ALA A 45 -15.84 3.72 -2.63
CA ALA A 45 -15.64 4.78 -1.65
C ALA A 45 -16.44 6.04 -1.98
N VAL A 46 -16.82 6.77 -0.94
CA VAL A 46 -17.43 8.10 -0.99
C VAL A 46 -16.36 9.15 -0.73
N TYR A 47 -16.31 10.16 -1.58
CA TYR A 47 -15.42 11.30 -1.48
C TYR A 47 -16.20 12.61 -1.49
N THR A 48 -15.56 13.69 -1.06
CA THR A 48 -16.04 15.05 -1.33
C THR A 48 -16.03 15.37 -2.83
N ALA A 49 -16.79 16.38 -3.26
CA ALA A 49 -16.86 16.80 -4.66
C ALA A 49 -15.51 17.16 -5.31
N ASP A 50 -14.52 17.58 -4.52
CA ASP A 50 -13.17 17.88 -4.97
C ASP A 50 -12.21 16.67 -4.89
N LYS A 51 -12.71 15.51 -4.45
CA LYS A 51 -11.97 14.29 -4.14
C LYS A 51 -10.83 14.44 -3.13
N LYS A 52 -10.75 15.56 -2.39
CA LYS A 52 -9.69 15.78 -1.40
C LYS A 52 -9.90 15.02 -0.10
N ARG A 53 -11.13 14.58 0.20
CA ARG A 53 -11.45 13.84 1.42
C ARG A 53 -12.10 12.53 1.06
N LEU A 54 -11.53 11.44 1.55
CA LEU A 54 -12.22 10.16 1.63
C LEU A 54 -13.19 10.24 2.81
N VAL A 55 -14.48 10.19 2.54
CA VAL A 55 -15.53 10.30 3.55
C VAL A 55 -15.79 8.94 4.17
N TYR A 56 -15.96 7.92 3.34
CA TYR A 56 -16.28 6.57 3.82
C TYR A 56 -16.04 5.54 2.73
N TYR A 57 -15.52 4.38 3.11
CA TYR A 57 -15.39 3.22 2.24
C TYR A 57 -16.58 2.29 2.45
N MET A 58 -17.40 2.06 1.42
CA MET A 58 -18.62 1.25 1.53
C MET A 58 -18.39 -0.25 1.35
N ASN A 59 -17.31 -0.66 0.69
CA ASN A 59 -17.08 -2.08 0.41
C ASN A 59 -16.42 -2.79 1.62
N HIS A 60 -16.27 -4.11 1.50
CA HIS A 60 -15.59 -4.98 2.46
C HIS A 60 -14.44 -5.73 1.78
N ASP A 61 -13.81 -5.12 0.77
CA ASP A 61 -12.72 -5.78 0.06
C ASP A 61 -11.50 -5.92 0.98
N ALA A 62 -10.70 -6.97 0.78
CA ALA A 62 -9.53 -7.22 1.60
C ALA A 62 -8.40 -6.18 1.43
N SER A 63 -8.45 -5.42 0.34
CA SER A 63 -7.46 -4.40 0.05
C SER A 63 -8.10 -3.18 -0.57
N PHE A 64 -7.59 -1.99 -0.22
CA PHE A 64 -8.01 -0.75 -0.83
C PHE A 64 -6.82 0.17 -1.10
N THR A 65 -6.79 0.79 -2.29
CA THR A 65 -5.81 1.82 -2.63
C THR A 65 -6.50 3.17 -2.67
N ILE A 66 -6.12 4.06 -1.76
CA ILE A 66 -6.66 5.42 -1.74
C ILE A 66 -6.06 6.16 -2.95
N PRO A 67 -6.89 6.79 -3.81
CA PRO A 67 -6.40 7.50 -4.99
C PRO A 67 -5.49 8.69 -4.65
N GLU A 68 -4.50 8.94 -5.51
CA GLU A 68 -3.69 10.17 -5.45
C GLU A 68 -4.58 11.42 -5.52
N GLY A 69 -4.22 12.45 -4.76
CA GLY A 69 -4.98 13.70 -4.64
C GLY A 69 -5.90 13.75 -3.41
N VAL A 70 -6.18 12.61 -2.77
CA VAL A 70 -6.82 12.59 -1.45
C VAL A 70 -5.85 13.17 -0.43
N GLU A 71 -6.30 14.19 0.30
CA GLU A 71 -5.53 14.88 1.34
C GLU A 71 -5.95 14.46 2.76
N ILE A 72 -7.20 14.01 2.94
CA ILE A 72 -7.76 13.67 4.26
C ILE A 72 -8.45 12.31 4.21
N ILE A 73 -8.07 11.43 5.14
CA ILE A 73 -8.85 10.24 5.49
C ILE A 73 -9.82 10.66 6.59
N GLY A 74 -11.10 10.74 6.23
CA GLY A 74 -12.14 11.30 7.07
C GLY A 74 -12.44 10.46 8.31
N GLU A 75 -13.11 11.10 9.25
CA GLU A 75 -13.58 10.45 10.46
C GLU A 75 -14.42 9.20 10.15
N MET A 76 -14.08 8.08 10.80
CA MET A 76 -14.69 6.76 10.61
C MET A 76 -14.65 6.20 9.17
N ALA A 77 -13.76 6.70 8.30
CA ALA A 77 -13.77 6.35 6.87
C ALA A 77 -13.70 4.84 6.57
N PHE A 78 -12.96 4.09 7.38
CA PHE A 78 -12.83 2.63 7.31
C PHE A 78 -13.30 1.94 8.60
N ARG A 79 -14.12 2.60 9.43
CA ARG A 79 -14.56 2.03 10.70
C ARG A 79 -15.31 0.71 10.51
N GLY A 80 -14.92 -0.33 11.26
CA GLY A 80 -15.56 -1.64 11.25
C GLY A 80 -15.28 -2.45 9.99
N LYS A 81 -14.20 -2.17 9.25
CA LYS A 81 -13.85 -2.93 8.02
C LYS A 81 -13.09 -4.20 8.36
N LYS A 82 -13.84 -5.14 8.93
CA LYS A 82 -13.42 -6.48 9.39
C LYS A 82 -12.71 -7.37 8.37
N GLN A 83 -12.73 -7.03 7.09
CA GLN A 83 -12.04 -7.81 6.05
C GLN A 83 -10.81 -7.10 5.49
N LEU A 84 -10.65 -5.80 5.80
CA LEU A 84 -9.64 -4.95 5.21
C LEU A 84 -8.27 -5.25 5.82
N ALA A 85 -7.47 -6.02 5.09
CA ALA A 85 -6.11 -6.40 5.49
C ALA A 85 -5.04 -5.42 5.00
N HIS A 86 -5.27 -4.75 3.87
CA HIS A 86 -4.25 -3.93 3.24
C HIS A 86 -4.81 -2.58 2.76
N VAL A 87 -4.17 -1.49 3.17
CA VAL A 87 -4.52 -0.14 2.72
C VAL A 87 -3.28 0.57 2.21
N ILE A 88 -3.34 1.04 0.97
CA ILE A 88 -2.29 1.90 0.40
C ILE A 88 -2.71 3.35 0.58
N ILE A 89 -1.96 4.07 1.42
CA ILE A 89 -2.12 5.50 1.68
C ILE A 89 -1.17 6.28 0.78
N PRO A 90 -1.65 7.15 -0.13
CA PRO A 90 -0.81 7.91 -1.05
C PRO A 90 -0.10 9.05 -0.33
N SER A 91 0.97 9.55 -0.98
CA SER A 91 1.79 10.65 -0.46
C SER A 91 1.08 12.01 -0.42
N THR A 92 -0.14 12.11 -0.95
CA THR A 92 -0.96 13.32 -0.85
C THR A 92 -1.71 13.45 0.48
N VAL A 93 -1.87 12.35 1.23
CA VAL A 93 -2.59 12.38 2.51
C VAL A 93 -1.80 13.14 3.55
N LYS A 94 -2.46 14.11 4.19
CA LYS A 94 -1.93 15.00 5.22
C LYS A 94 -2.52 14.72 6.60
N GLU A 95 -3.74 14.18 6.66
CA GLU A 95 -4.46 14.00 7.91
C GLU A 95 -5.25 12.70 7.93
N ILE A 96 -5.17 12.00 9.05
CA ILE A 96 -5.97 10.81 9.39
C ILE A 96 -6.80 11.16 10.62
N GLU A 97 -8.12 11.19 10.44
CA GLU A 97 -9.05 11.70 11.45
C GLU A 97 -9.48 10.66 12.50
N HIS A 98 -10.38 11.06 13.39
CA HIS A 98 -10.87 10.23 14.48
C HIS A 98 -11.45 8.91 13.95
N ASP A 99 -11.14 7.81 14.63
CA ASP A 99 -11.70 6.49 14.35
C ASP A 99 -11.53 6.01 12.89
N ALA A 100 -10.61 6.60 12.11
CA ALA A 100 -10.53 6.40 10.67
C ALA A 100 -10.42 4.94 10.25
N PHE A 101 -9.68 4.12 11.01
CA PHE A 101 -9.52 2.67 10.85
C PHE A 101 -9.91 1.91 12.12
N TYR A 102 -10.75 2.49 12.97
CA TYR A 102 -11.22 1.83 14.18
C TYR A 102 -11.88 0.48 13.85
N ASP A 103 -11.57 -0.58 14.60
CA ASP A 103 -12.23 -1.89 14.48
C ASP A 103 -11.98 -2.57 13.11
N CYS A 104 -10.73 -2.50 12.60
CA CYS A 104 -10.27 -3.14 11.37
C CYS A 104 -9.45 -4.42 11.66
N ASP A 105 -10.13 -5.49 12.09
CA ASP A 105 -9.50 -6.70 12.67
C ASP A 105 -8.51 -7.43 11.78
N GLU A 106 -8.62 -7.31 10.45
CA GLU A 106 -7.71 -7.99 9.52
C GLU A 106 -6.50 -7.15 9.12
N LEU A 107 -6.47 -5.87 9.47
CA LEU A 107 -5.38 -4.96 9.15
C LEU A 107 -4.14 -5.36 9.95
N ASP A 108 -3.18 -6.01 9.30
CA ASP A 108 -2.02 -6.61 9.97
C ASP A 108 -0.78 -5.71 9.94
N ASN A 109 -0.67 -4.86 8.92
CA ASN A 109 0.38 -3.89 8.76
C ASN A 109 -0.11 -2.61 8.08
N ILE A 110 0.49 -1.48 8.44
CA ILE A 110 0.19 -0.21 7.79
C ILE A 110 1.42 0.69 7.62
N TYR A 111 1.49 1.33 6.47
CA TYR A 111 2.51 2.31 6.12
C TYR A 111 1.91 3.71 6.14
N ILE A 112 2.50 4.60 6.95
CA ILE A 112 2.12 6.00 7.08
C ILE A 112 3.13 6.85 6.31
N PRO A 113 2.74 7.49 5.18
CA PRO A 113 3.61 8.34 4.40
C PRO A 113 4.11 9.56 5.19
N ALA A 114 5.28 10.08 4.81
CA ALA A 114 5.90 11.24 5.46
C ALA A 114 5.08 12.54 5.33
N SER A 115 4.12 12.57 4.41
CA SER A 115 3.19 13.68 4.21
C SER A 115 2.15 13.82 5.31
N VAL A 116 1.90 12.77 6.09
CA VAL A 116 0.90 12.76 7.14
C VAL A 116 1.39 13.61 8.31
N LYS A 117 0.73 14.75 8.52
CA LYS A 117 1.04 15.73 9.56
C LYS A 117 0.29 15.48 10.86
N ALA A 118 -0.92 14.93 10.78
CA ALA A 118 -1.77 14.74 11.94
C ALA A 118 -2.49 13.39 11.90
N ILE A 119 -2.41 12.66 13.02
CA ILE A 119 -3.18 11.44 13.28
C ILE A 119 -3.95 11.65 14.57
N LYS A 120 -5.27 11.51 14.50
CA LYS A 120 -6.16 11.81 15.62
C LYS A 120 -6.35 10.61 16.55
N ALA A 121 -7.07 10.85 17.64
CA ALA A 121 -7.41 9.83 18.63
C ALA A 121 -8.17 8.67 17.98
N TYR A 122 -7.86 7.45 18.41
CA TYR A 122 -8.51 6.20 18.01
C TYR A 122 -8.43 5.87 16.52
N ALA A 123 -7.56 6.56 15.76
CA ALA A 123 -7.47 6.37 14.31
C ALA A 123 -7.18 4.91 13.89
N PHE A 124 -6.50 4.12 14.73
CA PHE A 124 -6.21 2.70 14.52
C PHE A 124 -6.54 1.85 15.76
N ALA A 125 -7.48 2.28 16.61
CA ALA A 125 -7.83 1.52 17.81
C ALA A 125 -8.65 0.26 17.47
N GLU A 126 -8.60 -0.74 18.35
CA GLU A 126 -9.28 -2.05 18.19
C GLU A 126 -8.92 -2.75 16.86
N CYS A 127 -7.67 -2.64 16.41
CA CYS A 127 -7.18 -3.37 15.25
C CYS A 127 -6.46 -4.65 15.70
N ASP A 128 -7.22 -5.69 16.02
CA ASP A 128 -6.75 -6.90 16.72
C ASP A 128 -5.54 -7.61 16.08
N LYS A 129 -5.38 -7.58 14.76
CA LYS A 129 -4.24 -8.20 14.06
C LYS A 129 -3.14 -7.23 13.69
N LEU A 130 -3.26 -5.94 14.00
CA LEU A 130 -2.26 -4.94 13.65
C LEU A 130 -0.98 -5.23 14.43
N LYS A 131 0.02 -5.78 13.74
CA LYS A 131 1.31 -6.17 14.32
C LYS A 131 2.37 -5.10 14.13
N LYS A 132 2.25 -4.37 13.02
CA LYS A 132 3.31 -3.50 12.54
C LYS A 132 2.79 -2.20 11.95
N ILE A 133 3.39 -1.10 12.36
CA ILE A 133 3.23 0.19 11.70
C ILE A 133 4.58 0.74 11.28
N THR A 134 4.63 1.35 10.10
CA THR A 134 5.83 2.00 9.58
C THR A 134 5.54 3.45 9.24
N PHE A 135 6.21 4.36 9.96
CA PHE A 135 6.18 5.79 9.70
C PHE A 135 7.35 6.18 8.81
N ALA A 136 7.06 6.79 7.67
CA ALA A 136 8.09 7.36 6.79
C ALA A 136 8.52 8.78 7.19
N GLY A 137 7.75 9.44 8.05
CA GLY A 137 8.04 10.77 8.59
C GLY A 137 7.52 10.89 10.03
N THR A 138 7.86 12.01 10.67
CA THR A 138 7.36 12.31 12.01
C THR A 138 6.15 13.25 11.88
N PRO A 139 4.94 12.82 12.28
CA PRO A 139 3.78 13.70 12.24
C PRO A 139 3.95 14.86 13.24
N GLU A 140 3.39 16.02 12.92
CA GLU A 140 3.37 17.17 13.83
C GLU A 140 2.47 16.90 15.06
N LYS A 141 1.43 16.08 14.88
CA LYS A 141 0.48 15.71 15.92
C LYS A 141 0.16 14.22 15.85
N LEU A 142 0.32 13.52 16.97
CA LEU A 142 -0.03 12.13 17.17
C LEU A 142 -0.81 12.01 18.49
N SER A 143 -1.95 11.34 18.47
CA SER A 143 -2.79 11.23 19.67
C SER A 143 -2.38 10.04 20.54
N ARG A 144 -2.52 10.18 21.87
CA ARG A 144 -2.20 9.12 22.84
C ARG A 144 -2.94 7.82 22.55
N HIS A 145 -4.21 7.90 22.16
CA HIS A 145 -5.09 6.75 21.94
C HIS A 145 -5.10 6.30 20.48
N THR A 146 -4.07 6.60 19.69
CA THR A 146 -4.08 6.24 18.27
C THR A 146 -4.11 4.71 18.06
N PHE A 147 -3.49 3.92 18.95
CA PHE A 147 -3.41 2.45 18.88
C PHE A 147 -3.97 1.78 20.15
N ASP A 148 -5.03 2.36 20.73
CA ASP A 148 -5.70 1.74 21.90
C ASP A 148 -6.23 0.35 21.53
N ASP A 149 -6.14 -0.60 22.46
CA ASP A 149 -6.62 -1.98 22.29
C ASP A 149 -6.08 -2.68 21.02
N CYS A 150 -4.82 -2.39 20.66
CA CYS A 150 -4.08 -3.09 19.60
C CYS A 150 -3.12 -4.13 20.20
N ASP A 151 -3.67 -5.20 20.76
CA ASP A 151 -2.93 -6.16 21.59
C ASP A 151 -1.78 -6.91 20.87
N GLN A 152 -1.82 -6.99 19.53
CA GLN A 152 -0.77 -7.64 18.74
C GLN A 152 0.30 -6.66 18.21
N LEU A 153 0.16 -5.36 18.44
CA LEU A 153 1.08 -4.36 17.91
C LEU A 153 2.40 -4.42 18.67
N HIS A 154 3.46 -4.88 18.02
CA HIS A 154 4.79 -4.96 18.63
C HIS A 154 5.86 -4.18 17.85
N ASP A 155 5.66 -3.94 16.55
CA ASP A 155 6.64 -3.25 15.69
C ASP A 155 6.17 -1.85 15.29
N ILE A 156 6.73 -0.82 15.92
CA ILE A 156 6.56 0.58 15.47
C ILE A 156 7.87 1.04 14.85
N ILE A 157 7.90 1.05 13.51
CA ILE A 157 9.07 1.51 12.76
C ILE A 157 8.96 3.01 12.52
N VAL A 158 9.98 3.76 12.93
CA VAL A 158 10.02 5.23 12.82
C VAL A 158 11.32 5.71 12.17
N PRO A 159 11.35 6.95 11.62
CA PRO A 159 12.58 7.54 11.11
C PRO A 159 13.64 7.70 12.22
N ALA A 160 14.92 7.53 11.86
CA ALA A 160 16.03 7.74 12.77
C ALA A 160 15.97 9.10 13.50
N GLY A 161 16.20 9.10 14.81
CA GLY A 161 16.16 10.31 15.65
C GLY A 161 14.76 10.77 16.09
N SER A 162 13.69 10.11 15.64
CA SER A 162 12.32 10.49 16.01
C SER A 162 11.74 9.68 17.18
N SER A 163 12.43 8.63 17.66
CA SER A 163 11.89 7.73 18.70
C SER A 163 11.44 8.45 19.97
N LYS A 164 12.12 9.53 20.39
CA LYS A 164 11.74 10.32 21.57
C LYS A 164 10.38 11.01 21.41
N PHE A 165 10.06 11.49 20.21
CA PHE A 165 8.75 12.08 19.91
C PHE A 165 7.66 11.02 20.07
N PHE A 166 7.82 9.86 19.43
CA PHE A 166 6.82 8.79 19.48
C PHE A 166 6.62 8.25 20.90
N ARG A 167 7.70 8.02 21.67
CA ARG A 167 7.60 7.60 23.08
C ARG A 167 6.84 8.60 23.94
N LYS A 168 7.05 9.90 23.72
CA LYS A 168 6.36 10.95 24.45
C LYS A 168 4.88 11.02 24.09
N GLU A 169 4.55 11.08 22.80
CA GLU A 169 3.16 11.29 22.35
C GLU A 169 2.27 10.06 22.58
N LEU A 170 2.82 8.85 22.43
CA LEU A 170 2.12 7.60 22.70
C LEU A 170 2.20 7.18 24.18
N HIS A 171 2.85 7.98 25.03
CA HIS A 171 2.98 7.74 26.47
C HIS A 171 3.50 6.34 26.82
N PHE A 172 4.45 5.83 26.05
CA PHE A 172 5.09 4.54 26.34
C PHE A 172 5.83 4.61 27.68
N ILE A 173 5.54 3.66 28.55
CA ILE A 173 6.24 3.48 29.82
C ILE A 173 7.47 2.61 29.54
N ASP A 174 8.67 3.10 29.88
CA ASP A 174 9.90 2.31 29.75
C ASP A 174 9.77 1.03 30.60
N GLY A 175 9.64 -0.13 29.95
CA GLY A 175 9.40 -1.42 30.62
C GLY A 175 8.39 -2.34 29.91
N ASP A 176 7.54 -1.80 29.02
CA ASP A 176 6.72 -2.61 28.11
C ASP A 176 7.62 -3.21 27.01
N THR A 177 8.13 -4.41 27.25
CA THR A 177 8.93 -5.16 26.28
C THR A 177 8.15 -5.60 25.05
N ASP A 178 6.83 -5.47 25.09
CA ASP A 178 5.91 -5.90 24.03
C ASP A 178 5.74 -4.83 22.93
N PHE A 179 6.18 -3.59 23.16
CA PHE A 179 6.13 -2.49 22.20
C PHE A 179 7.52 -1.93 21.88
N LEU A 180 8.07 -2.29 20.72
CA LEU A 180 9.39 -1.82 20.27
C LEU A 180 9.26 -0.70 19.24
N VAL A 181 9.76 0.49 19.59
CA VAL A 181 10.01 1.56 18.62
C VAL A 181 11.37 1.31 17.96
N LEU A 182 11.33 0.85 16.71
CA LEU A 182 12.50 0.53 15.89
C LEU A 182 12.85 1.73 15.01
N GLU A 183 14.09 2.21 15.11
CA GLU A 183 14.59 3.23 14.19
C GLU A 183 15.20 2.57 12.96
N VAL A 184 14.73 2.93 11.78
CA VAL A 184 15.39 2.58 10.52
C VAL A 184 16.14 3.79 9.99
N PRO A 185 17.39 3.62 9.49
CA PRO A 185 18.10 4.71 8.85
C PRO A 185 17.26 5.20 7.67
N GLY A 186 16.98 6.50 7.65
CA GLY A 186 16.19 7.12 6.59
C GLY A 186 16.77 6.76 5.23
N LYS A 187 15.98 6.11 4.37
CA LYS A 187 16.28 6.13 2.96
C LYS A 187 16.12 7.56 2.51
N ASP A 188 17.24 8.27 2.39
CA ASP A 188 17.31 9.46 1.54
C ASP A 188 16.59 9.13 0.23
N SER A 189 15.69 10.02 -0.13
CA SER A 189 14.87 10.03 -1.33
C SER A 189 15.68 9.72 -2.60
N LYS A 190 15.71 8.43 -2.97
CA LYS A 190 15.76 8.00 -4.36
C LYS A 190 14.75 6.88 -4.54
N GLU A 191 13.56 7.30 -4.94
CA GLU A 191 12.72 6.52 -5.85
C GLU A 191 13.63 5.78 -6.85
N PRO A 192 13.46 4.46 -7.07
CA PRO A 192 14.23 3.78 -8.08
C PRO A 192 13.77 4.33 -9.43
N SER A 193 14.56 5.26 -9.96
CA SER A 193 14.49 5.66 -11.36
C SER A 193 14.58 4.38 -12.19
N LYS A 194 13.46 3.98 -12.80
CA LYS A 194 13.47 3.11 -13.97
C LYS A 194 14.38 3.76 -15.01
N ASN A 195 15.48 3.08 -15.37
CA ASN A 195 16.28 3.16 -16.61
C ASN A 195 17.74 2.82 -16.28
N LYS A 196 18.46 1.90 -16.93
CA LYS A 196 18.25 1.04 -18.10
C LYS A 196 19.20 -0.15 -17.93
N LYS A 197 18.70 -1.38 -17.75
CA LYS A 197 19.49 -2.61 -17.95
C LYS A 197 18.65 -3.83 -18.36
N ASP A 198 17.50 -3.64 -19.00
CA ASP A 198 16.75 -4.75 -19.60
C ASP A 198 16.24 -4.35 -20.99
N GLU A 199 17.18 -4.17 -21.92
CA GLU A 199 16.90 -4.22 -23.35
C GLU A 199 18.15 -4.69 -24.09
N LYS A 200 18.47 -5.98 -23.95
CA LYS A 200 19.28 -6.72 -24.93
C LYS A 200 19.12 -8.24 -24.77
N VAL A 201 17.88 -8.73 -24.89
CA VAL A 201 17.60 -10.13 -25.19
C VAL A 201 16.56 -10.20 -26.31
N SER A 202 16.98 -9.69 -27.47
CA SER A 202 16.50 -10.11 -28.79
C SER A 202 17.50 -9.51 -29.78
N GLU A 203 17.85 -10.27 -30.82
CA GLU A 203 18.82 -9.91 -31.87
C GLU A 203 20.32 -10.04 -31.51
N LYS A 204 20.75 -11.29 -31.32
CA LYS A 204 22.05 -11.76 -31.84
C LYS A 204 21.86 -13.14 -32.50
N LYS A 205 21.25 -13.13 -33.68
CA LYS A 205 21.35 -14.18 -34.71
C LYS A 205 21.61 -13.46 -36.04
N ALA A 206 22.87 -13.12 -36.29
CA ALA A 206 23.45 -12.91 -37.61
C ALA A 206 24.95 -12.62 -37.41
N ASP A 207 25.75 -13.16 -38.31
CA ASP A 207 27.18 -12.87 -38.52
C ASP A 207 28.19 -13.42 -37.50
N LEU A 208 28.40 -14.73 -37.59
CA LEU A 208 29.74 -15.34 -37.51
C LEU A 208 29.82 -16.45 -38.58
N GLU A 209 29.68 -16.04 -39.84
CA GLU A 209 30.16 -16.80 -41.00
C GLU A 209 31.36 -16.08 -41.61
N LYS A 210 32.39 -16.88 -41.95
CA LYS A 210 33.63 -16.55 -42.66
C LYS A 210 34.79 -16.00 -41.82
N LYS A 211 35.56 -16.92 -41.23
CA LYS A 211 36.95 -17.21 -41.61
C LYS A 211 37.53 -18.28 -40.69
N GLU A 212 37.63 -19.52 -41.19
CA GLU A 212 38.90 -20.24 -41.29
C GLU A 212 38.68 -21.56 -42.00
N ALA A 213 39.32 -21.68 -43.17
CA ALA A 213 39.37 -22.88 -43.98
C ALA A 213 40.52 -23.77 -43.47
N ALA A 214 40.21 -25.04 -43.25
CA ALA A 214 40.88 -26.29 -43.68
C ALA A 214 42.44 -26.37 -43.69
N PRO A 215 43.06 -27.56 -43.47
CA PRO A 215 42.50 -28.86 -43.89
C PRO A 215 42.70 -30.05 -42.93
N GLU A 216 41.71 -30.94 -42.94
CA GLU A 216 41.84 -32.32 -42.48
C GLU A 216 42.74 -33.13 -43.44
N LYS A 217 43.71 -33.85 -42.86
CA LYS A 217 44.51 -34.84 -43.55
C LYS A 217 43.68 -36.11 -43.80
N LYS A 218 43.55 -36.46 -45.08
CA LYS A 218 43.15 -37.79 -45.56
C LYS A 218 44.02 -38.89 -44.94
N VAL A 219 43.38 -39.89 -44.35
CA VAL A 219 43.95 -41.24 -44.21
C VAL A 219 43.24 -42.14 -45.21
N GLU A 220 43.92 -42.44 -46.32
CA GLU A 220 43.47 -43.33 -47.38
C GLU A 220 44.14 -44.70 -47.18
N LYS A 221 43.37 -45.72 -46.80
CA LYS A 221 43.82 -47.12 -46.86
C LYS A 221 43.67 -47.62 -48.30
N LYS A 222 44.83 -47.93 -48.88
CA LYS A 222 45.09 -48.87 -49.99
C LYS A 222 43.93 -49.81 -50.33
N ASN A 223 43.54 -49.85 -51.61
CA ASN A 223 43.62 -51.12 -52.36
C ASN A 223 43.42 -50.98 -53.87
N LYS A 224 44.32 -51.70 -54.56
CA LYS A 224 44.21 -52.40 -55.85
C LYS A 224 44.51 -51.70 -57.18
N LYS A 225 45.57 -52.26 -57.77
CA LYS A 225 45.74 -52.73 -59.17
C LYS A 225 46.44 -51.78 -60.12
N GLU A 226 47.75 -51.90 -60.08
CA GLU A 226 48.60 -51.80 -61.26
C GLU A 226 48.70 -53.20 -61.88
N SER A 227 48.34 -53.34 -63.15
CA SER A 227 48.59 -54.52 -63.96
C SER A 227 48.90 -54.05 -65.36
N THR A 228 50.17 -54.19 -65.77
CA THR A 228 50.76 -54.27 -67.14
C THR A 228 52.14 -53.58 -67.12
N LYS A 229 53.24 -54.05 -67.72
CA LYS A 229 53.63 -55.24 -68.50
C LYS A 229 55.11 -54.99 -68.92
N ILE A 230 55.85 -56.07 -69.24
CA ILE A 230 56.95 -56.13 -70.23
C ILE A 230 58.34 -55.57 -69.82
N LYS A 231 59.28 -56.46 -69.44
CA LYS A 231 60.26 -57.10 -70.33
C LYS A 231 60.89 -58.31 -69.63
#